data_AF-A0A6N6PU48-F1
#
_entry.id   AF-A0A6N6PU48-F1
#
_cell.length_a   1.000
_cell.length_b   1.000
_cell.length_c   1.000
_cell.angle_alpha   90.00
_cell.angle_beta   90.00
_cell.angle_gamma   90.00
#
_symmetry.space_group_name_H-M   'P 1'
#
loop_
_entity.id
_entity.type
_entity.pdbx_description
1 polymer ?
#
loop_
_entity_poly.entity_id
_entity_poly.type
_entity_poly.pdbx_seq_one_letter_code
_entity_poly.pdbx_strand_id
1 'polypeptide(L)'
;LRRKGMTFETGPNDETDLTENQLLQQCKMYIAAVRIADDFGCATIGIQYQQGLKDLTPASDLVEGLLNNVDRPPVRCARSGRVLFEGDALPHFNEVDECAGLDGLVTYRLWRELGFPPENTLHDLRWGQHFQSTVIDDYVWVFLISGAAPPAHFVGGYKGTSSERQPAMYFRLGGGTVKGISKPGHIVWSRVFVMDGDLHCDLGVAEVVELPSSETARRWQETTPQWPIMHAVLKGITRDQMMARHKSNHIQVVYTPNEKQAHRGCRIKAAAMAELGLKVHLCGTVDLA
;
A
#
# COMPACT_ATOMS: atom_id res chain seq x y z
N LEU A 1 -10.16 -12.33 -10.69
CA LEU A 1 -10.24 -12.06 -9.25
C LEU A 1 -11.02 -13.14 -8.51
N ARG A 2 -12.34 -13.33 -8.76
CA ARG A 2 -13.12 -14.45 -8.19
C ARG A 2 -12.46 -15.83 -8.34
N ARG A 3 -11.99 -16.20 -9.56
CA ARG A 3 -11.24 -17.45 -9.78
C ARG A 3 -9.93 -17.57 -9.00
N LYS A 4 -9.32 -16.46 -8.60
CA LYS A 4 -8.11 -16.43 -7.76
C LYS A 4 -8.44 -16.52 -6.26
N GLY A 5 -9.73 -16.53 -5.90
CA GLY A 5 -10.21 -16.69 -4.52
C GLY A 5 -10.54 -15.39 -3.79
N MET A 6 -10.47 -14.22 -4.45
CA MET A 6 -10.90 -12.95 -3.84
C MET A 6 -12.42 -12.94 -3.65
N THR A 7 -12.84 -12.61 -2.43
CA THR A 7 -14.25 -12.49 -2.05
C THR A 7 -14.77 -11.10 -2.38
N PHE A 8 -16.02 -11.00 -2.85
CA PHE A 8 -16.69 -9.74 -3.13
C PHE A 8 -18.01 -9.74 -2.36
N GLU A 9 -18.16 -8.81 -1.40
CA GLU A 9 -19.34 -8.71 -0.54
C GLU A 9 -20.43 -7.90 -1.25
N THR A 10 -21.07 -8.51 -2.25
CA THR A 10 -22.00 -7.80 -3.14
C THR A 10 -23.45 -7.86 -2.68
N GLY A 11 -24.21 -6.80 -2.95
CA GLY A 11 -25.66 -6.72 -2.76
C GLY A 11 -26.38 -5.96 -3.89
N PRO A 12 -27.70 -5.79 -3.80
CA PRO A 12 -28.51 -5.19 -4.86
C PRO A 12 -28.54 -3.65 -4.87
N ASN A 13 -28.18 -2.97 -3.79
CA ASN A 13 -28.36 -1.52 -3.65
C ASN A 13 -27.04 -0.75 -3.70
N ASP A 14 -26.82 0.07 -4.74
CA ASP A 14 -25.62 0.91 -4.91
C ASP A 14 -25.36 1.86 -3.72
N GLU A 15 -26.38 2.25 -2.96
CA GLU A 15 -26.24 3.15 -1.82
C GLU A 15 -25.69 2.48 -0.56
N THR A 16 -25.99 1.19 -0.35
CA THR A 16 -25.65 0.47 0.90
C THR A 16 -24.70 -0.71 0.67
N ASP A 17 -24.74 -1.29 -0.51
CA ASP A 17 -24.01 -2.51 -0.86
C ASP A 17 -22.95 -2.22 -1.92
N LEU A 18 -21.95 -3.10 -2.00
CA LEU A 18 -21.06 -3.14 -3.16
C LEU A 18 -21.83 -3.81 -4.29
N THR A 19 -21.86 -3.23 -5.48
CA THR A 19 -22.62 -3.81 -6.59
C THR A 19 -21.74 -4.21 -7.77
N GLU A 20 -22.25 -5.13 -8.59
CA GLU A 20 -21.54 -5.54 -9.81
C GLU A 20 -21.32 -4.34 -10.76
N ASN A 21 -22.25 -3.38 -10.78
CA ASN A 21 -22.10 -2.16 -11.57
C ASN A 21 -20.89 -1.33 -11.11
N GLN A 22 -20.74 -1.10 -9.80
CA GLN A 22 -19.57 -0.42 -9.24
C GLN A 22 -18.27 -1.15 -9.56
N LEU A 23 -18.26 -2.49 -9.39
CA LEU A 23 -17.10 -3.32 -9.72
C LEU A 23 -16.73 -3.26 -11.21
N LEU A 24 -17.71 -3.28 -12.11
CA LEU A 24 -17.47 -3.16 -13.55
C LEU A 24 -16.92 -1.77 -13.92
N GLN A 25 -17.37 -0.71 -13.24
CA GLN A 25 -16.80 0.63 -13.42
C GLN A 25 -15.34 0.70 -12.94
N GLN A 26 -15.02 0.12 -11.78
CA GLN A 26 -13.63 -0.01 -11.33
C GLN A 26 -12.78 -0.85 -12.30
N CYS A 27 -13.33 -1.93 -12.87
CA CYS A 27 -12.64 -2.70 -13.92
C CYS A 27 -12.34 -1.86 -15.17
N LYS A 28 -13.27 -1.01 -15.60
CA LYS A 28 -13.05 -0.06 -16.72
C LYS A 28 -11.95 0.95 -16.38
N MET A 29 -11.97 1.49 -15.16
CA MET A 29 -10.95 2.41 -14.66
C MET A 29 -9.57 1.73 -14.62
N TYR A 30 -9.46 0.49 -14.15
CA TYR A 30 -8.23 -0.29 -14.16
C TYR A 30 -7.66 -0.47 -15.58
N ILE A 31 -8.51 -0.85 -16.54
CA ILE A 31 -8.10 -0.98 -17.94
C ILE A 31 -7.64 0.36 -18.50
N ALA A 32 -8.35 1.45 -18.20
CA ALA A 32 -8.01 2.79 -18.64
C ALA A 32 -6.66 3.25 -18.05
N ALA A 33 -6.46 3.08 -16.74
CA ALA A 33 -5.23 3.46 -16.04
C ALA A 33 -3.99 2.76 -16.62
N VAL A 34 -4.07 1.45 -16.85
CA VAL A 34 -2.96 0.68 -17.44
C VAL A 34 -2.69 1.11 -18.89
N ARG A 35 -3.73 1.43 -19.67
CA ARG A 35 -3.55 1.93 -21.04
C ARG A 35 -2.99 3.34 -21.10
N ILE A 36 -3.42 4.23 -20.19
CA ILE A 36 -2.85 5.57 -20.05
C ILE A 36 -1.35 5.46 -19.75
N ALA A 37 -0.96 4.59 -18.82
CA ALA A 37 0.46 4.39 -18.53
C ALA A 37 1.26 3.92 -19.75
N ASP A 38 0.70 3.02 -20.57
CA ASP A 38 1.32 2.58 -21.82
C ASP A 38 1.40 3.70 -22.87
N ASP A 39 0.29 4.41 -23.09
CA ASP A 39 0.18 5.42 -24.14
C ASP A 39 1.08 6.65 -23.87
N PHE A 40 1.32 6.98 -22.59
CA PHE A 40 2.18 8.09 -22.17
C PHE A 40 3.58 7.65 -21.70
N GLY A 41 3.88 6.35 -21.69
CA GLY A 41 5.17 5.83 -21.23
C GLY A 41 5.42 6.01 -19.73
N CYS A 42 4.37 6.05 -18.90
CA CYS A 42 4.49 6.25 -17.46
C CYS A 42 4.98 4.96 -16.76
N ALA A 43 6.03 5.08 -15.95
CA ALA A 43 6.52 3.98 -15.11
C ALA A 43 5.75 3.84 -13.78
N THR A 44 5.00 4.87 -13.40
CA THR A 44 4.15 4.93 -12.22
C THR A 44 2.99 5.88 -12.49
N ILE A 45 1.85 5.66 -11.84
CA ILE A 45 0.65 6.51 -12.00
C ILE A 45 0.03 6.80 -10.64
N GLY A 46 -0.49 8.02 -10.45
CA GLY A 46 -1.24 8.38 -9.26
C GLY A 46 -2.69 8.65 -9.60
N ILE A 47 -3.61 8.16 -8.78
CA ILE A 47 -5.04 8.47 -8.89
C ILE A 47 -5.40 9.40 -7.74
N GLN A 48 -5.77 10.64 -8.07
CA GLN A 48 -6.18 11.64 -7.08
C GLN A 48 -7.41 11.20 -6.31
N TYR A 49 -8.42 10.76 -7.06
CA TYR A 49 -9.77 10.46 -6.60
C TYR A 49 -10.48 11.58 -5.83
N GLN A 50 -9.98 12.00 -4.66
CA GLN A 50 -10.49 13.09 -3.83
C GLN A 50 -9.71 14.40 -4.06
N GLN A 51 -10.32 15.57 -4.22
CA GLN A 51 -11.71 15.86 -4.60
C GLN A 51 -11.85 15.87 -6.13
N GLY A 52 -13.07 15.71 -6.66
CA GLY A 52 -13.36 15.78 -8.10
C GLY A 52 -13.85 14.46 -8.68
N LEU A 53 -12.97 13.46 -8.83
CA LEU A 53 -13.36 12.18 -9.44
C LEU A 53 -14.38 11.41 -8.59
N LYS A 54 -14.35 11.60 -7.26
CA LYS A 54 -15.31 11.01 -6.30
C LYS A 54 -16.79 11.28 -6.64
N ASP A 55 -17.09 12.33 -7.40
CA ASP A 55 -18.44 12.73 -7.77
C ASP A 55 -18.87 12.14 -9.12
N LEU A 56 -17.95 11.49 -9.84
CA LEU A 56 -18.13 10.99 -11.20
C LEU A 56 -18.09 9.47 -11.28
N THR A 57 -17.28 8.81 -10.45
CA THR A 57 -17.10 7.34 -10.49
C THR A 57 -16.99 6.75 -9.09
N PRO A 58 -17.28 5.45 -8.93
CA PRO A 58 -16.93 4.71 -7.72
C PRO A 58 -15.44 4.81 -7.38
N ALA A 59 -15.13 4.55 -6.11
CA ALA A 59 -13.78 4.61 -5.55
C ALA A 59 -12.77 3.80 -6.36
N SER A 60 -11.53 4.30 -6.44
CA SER A 60 -10.46 3.68 -7.21
C SER A 60 -9.80 2.50 -6.50
N ASP A 61 -10.13 2.20 -5.24
CA ASP A 61 -9.37 1.27 -4.38
C ASP A 61 -9.08 -0.09 -5.03
N LEU A 62 -10.08 -0.73 -5.65
CA LEU A 62 -9.88 -1.99 -6.37
C LEU A 62 -8.81 -1.86 -7.46
N VAL A 63 -8.78 -0.74 -8.16
CA VAL A 63 -7.78 -0.43 -9.17
C VAL A 63 -6.40 -0.29 -8.53
N GLU A 64 -6.30 0.53 -7.50
CA GLU A 64 -5.04 0.90 -6.84
C GLU A 64 -4.33 -0.31 -6.23
N GLY A 65 -5.07 -1.16 -5.50
CA GLY A 65 -4.52 -2.39 -4.93
C GLY A 65 -4.06 -3.38 -6.00
N LEU A 66 -4.77 -3.46 -7.14
CA LEU A 66 -4.38 -4.34 -8.25
C LEU A 66 -3.18 -3.81 -9.02
N LEU A 67 -3.05 -2.49 -9.18
CA LEU A 67 -1.91 -1.87 -9.86
C LEU A 67 -0.59 -2.14 -9.12
N ASN A 68 -0.62 -2.08 -7.78
CA ASN A 68 0.55 -2.34 -6.92
C ASN A 68 0.89 -3.83 -6.73
N ASN A 69 0.19 -4.74 -7.41
CA ASN A 69 0.39 -6.18 -7.29
C ASN A 69 0.98 -6.77 -8.58
N VAL A 70 2.05 -7.58 -8.49
CA VAL A 70 2.67 -8.17 -9.71
C VAL A 70 1.70 -9.12 -10.41
N ASP A 71 1.00 -9.96 -9.64
CA ASP A 71 0.00 -10.91 -10.16
C ASP A 71 -1.35 -10.23 -10.46
N ARG A 72 -1.35 -9.14 -11.25
CA ARG A 72 -2.54 -8.37 -11.61
C ARG A 72 -3.29 -8.94 -12.84
N PRO A 73 -4.59 -8.64 -13.02
CA PRO A 73 -5.32 -9.05 -14.22
C PRO A 73 -4.69 -8.49 -15.52
N PRO A 74 -4.55 -9.27 -16.58
CA PRO A 74 -3.91 -8.80 -17.81
C PRO A 74 -4.76 -7.73 -18.50
N VAL A 75 -4.09 -6.72 -19.06
CA VAL A 75 -4.72 -5.68 -19.90
C VAL A 75 -4.06 -5.72 -21.27
N ARG A 76 -4.86 -5.64 -22.34
CA ARG A 76 -4.35 -5.59 -23.71
C ARG A 76 -4.32 -4.17 -24.25
N CYS A 77 -3.24 -3.84 -24.96
CA CYS A 77 -3.13 -2.64 -25.77
C CYS A 77 -4.30 -2.59 -26.77
N ALA A 78 -5.02 -1.47 -26.84
CA ALA A 78 -6.16 -1.34 -27.74
C ALA A 78 -5.77 -1.44 -29.22
N ARG A 79 -4.57 -0.97 -29.58
CA ARG A 79 -4.09 -0.92 -30.97
C ARG A 79 -3.44 -2.22 -31.43
N SER A 80 -2.54 -2.79 -30.63
CA SER A 80 -1.72 -3.94 -31.03
C SER A 80 -2.16 -5.28 -30.45
N GLY A 81 -3.08 -5.29 -29.46
CA GLY A 81 -3.54 -6.52 -28.80
C GLY A 81 -2.53 -7.18 -27.85
N ARG A 82 -1.28 -6.68 -27.77
CA ARG A 82 -0.25 -7.18 -26.83
C ARG A 82 -0.69 -6.98 -25.38
N VAL A 83 -0.26 -7.88 -24.50
CA VAL A 83 -0.45 -7.70 -23.05
C VAL A 83 0.49 -6.60 -22.56
N LEU A 84 -0.05 -5.66 -21.78
CA LEU A 84 0.68 -4.53 -21.21
C LEU A 84 1.26 -4.93 -19.86
N PHE A 85 2.53 -4.58 -19.62
CA PHE A 85 3.31 -4.83 -18.40
C PHE A 85 3.10 -6.25 -17.82
N GLU A 86 3.23 -7.27 -18.67
CA GLU A 86 3.03 -8.67 -18.27
C GLU A 86 4.07 -9.11 -17.24
N GLY A 87 3.63 -9.70 -16.13
CA GLY A 87 4.52 -10.10 -15.03
C GLY A 87 5.07 -8.92 -14.20
N ASP A 88 4.55 -7.71 -14.42
CA ASP A 88 4.95 -6.51 -13.70
C ASP A 88 3.75 -5.85 -13.02
N ALA A 89 4.01 -5.28 -11.83
CA ALA A 89 3.12 -4.32 -11.22
C ALA A 89 3.28 -2.99 -11.97
N LEU A 90 2.28 -2.11 -11.85
CA LEU A 90 2.40 -0.72 -12.26
C LEU A 90 2.34 0.13 -10.99
N PRO A 91 3.50 0.52 -10.41
CA PRO A 91 3.53 1.25 -9.15
C PRO A 91 2.54 2.40 -9.15
N HIS A 92 1.68 2.41 -8.15
CA HIS A 92 0.60 3.35 -7.98
C HIS A 92 0.72 4.06 -6.63
N PHE A 93 0.41 5.35 -6.62
CA PHE A 93 0.38 6.18 -5.42
C PHE A 93 -0.96 6.88 -5.26
N ASN A 94 -1.63 6.57 -4.14
CA ASN A 94 -2.91 7.11 -3.73
C ASN A 94 -2.86 8.64 -3.61
N GLU A 95 -3.99 9.28 -3.88
CA GLU A 95 -4.23 10.71 -3.64
C GLU A 95 -3.27 11.66 -4.40
N VAL A 96 -2.57 11.15 -5.42
CA VAL A 96 -1.44 11.82 -6.09
C VAL A 96 -0.39 12.31 -5.09
N ASP A 97 -0.10 11.53 -4.05
CA ASP A 97 1.06 11.78 -3.21
C ASP A 97 2.36 11.50 -4.00
N GLU A 98 2.86 12.50 -4.71
CA GLU A 98 4.01 12.38 -5.60
C GLU A 98 5.29 11.95 -4.86
N CYS A 99 5.43 12.29 -3.59
CA CYS A 99 6.54 11.82 -2.76
C CYS A 99 6.45 10.30 -2.55
N ALA A 100 5.26 9.78 -2.26
CA ALA A 100 5.03 8.33 -2.21
C ALA A 100 5.19 7.68 -3.60
N GLY A 101 4.83 8.38 -4.68
CA GLY A 101 5.04 7.92 -6.06
C GLY A 101 6.51 7.73 -6.41
N LEU A 102 7.36 8.72 -6.13
CA LEU A 102 8.81 8.61 -6.31
C LEU A 102 9.40 7.47 -5.47
N ASP A 103 9.02 7.42 -4.19
CA ASP A 103 9.47 6.37 -3.28
C ASP A 103 9.07 4.97 -3.79
N GLY A 104 7.80 4.78 -4.13
CA GLY A 104 7.26 3.52 -4.60
C GLY A 104 7.89 3.05 -5.91
N LEU A 105 8.14 3.95 -6.86
CA LEU A 105 8.82 3.61 -8.11
C LEU A 105 10.27 3.17 -7.91
N VAL A 106 11.05 3.93 -7.13
CA VAL A 106 12.45 3.58 -6.84
C VAL A 106 12.51 2.25 -6.08
N THR A 107 11.64 2.10 -5.06
CA THR A 107 11.51 0.86 -4.29
C THR A 107 11.20 -0.33 -5.18
N TYR A 108 10.21 -0.20 -6.06
CA TYR A 108 9.79 -1.26 -6.96
C TYR A 108 10.95 -1.77 -7.81
N ARG A 109 11.68 -0.86 -8.46
CA ARG A 109 12.84 -1.20 -9.31
C ARG A 109 13.94 -1.85 -8.49
N LEU A 110 14.29 -1.26 -7.36
CA LEU A 110 15.36 -1.76 -6.51
C LEU A 110 15.06 -3.15 -5.95
N TRP A 111 13.83 -3.41 -5.51
CA TRP A 111 13.46 -4.73 -5.00
C TRP A 111 13.55 -5.81 -6.07
N ARG A 112 13.20 -5.49 -7.32
CA ARG A 112 13.39 -6.42 -8.45
C ARG A 112 14.85 -6.73 -8.71
N GLU A 113 15.72 -5.72 -8.71
CA GLU A 113 17.17 -5.92 -8.87
C GLU A 113 17.76 -6.78 -7.73
N LEU A 114 17.20 -6.67 -6.53
CA LEU A 114 17.58 -7.51 -5.38
C LEU A 114 17.00 -8.93 -5.43
N GLY A 115 16.10 -9.23 -6.37
CA GLY A 115 15.38 -10.50 -6.45
C GLY A 115 14.34 -10.67 -5.34
N PHE A 116 13.83 -9.58 -4.76
CA PHE A 116 12.82 -9.58 -3.70
C PHE A 116 11.42 -9.33 -4.25
N PRO A 117 10.34 -9.69 -3.52
CA PRO A 117 8.97 -9.36 -3.89
C PRO A 117 8.77 -7.82 -3.94
N PRO A 118 8.48 -7.23 -5.10
CA PRO A 118 8.55 -5.77 -5.27
C PRO A 118 7.23 -5.05 -4.95
N GLU A 119 6.16 -5.78 -4.60
CA GLU A 119 4.89 -5.19 -4.20
C GLU A 119 5.10 -4.28 -3.01
N ASN A 120 4.76 -3.01 -3.21
CA ASN A 120 4.88 -1.97 -2.22
C ASN A 120 3.68 -1.03 -2.34
N THR A 121 3.34 -0.38 -1.24
CA THR A 121 2.26 0.61 -1.20
C THR A 121 2.50 1.55 -0.04
N LEU A 122 1.85 2.70 -0.07
CA LEU A 122 1.74 3.54 1.11
C LEU A 122 0.63 3.04 2.03
N HIS A 123 0.80 3.28 3.33
CA HIS A 123 -0.22 3.21 4.36
C HIS A 123 -0.39 4.56 5.04
N ASP A 124 -1.58 4.83 5.58
CA ASP A 124 -1.71 5.84 6.63
C ASP A 124 -1.06 5.32 7.92
N LEU A 125 -0.18 6.13 8.52
CA LEU A 125 0.25 6.01 9.91
C LEU A 125 -0.92 6.41 10.81
N ARG A 126 -1.88 5.51 11.02
CA ARG A 126 -3.22 5.88 11.52
C ARG A 126 -3.25 6.17 13.02
N TRP A 127 -2.81 5.22 13.83
CA TRP A 127 -2.69 5.33 15.28
C TRP A 127 -1.87 4.14 15.81
N GLY A 128 -1.59 4.10 17.11
CA GLY A 128 -0.96 2.93 17.74
C GLY A 128 -1.18 2.90 19.24
N GLN A 129 -0.87 1.77 19.85
CA GLN A 129 -0.87 1.61 21.29
C GLN A 129 0.13 0.52 21.70
N HIS A 130 0.55 0.58 22.96
CA HIS A 130 1.30 -0.53 23.56
C HIS A 130 0.43 -1.79 23.56
N PHE A 131 1.00 -2.91 23.16
CA PHE A 131 0.34 -4.21 23.19
C PHE A 131 1.27 -5.22 23.85
N GLN A 132 0.75 -5.87 24.89
CA GLN A 132 1.46 -6.87 25.66
C GLN A 132 0.73 -8.21 25.57
N SER A 133 1.48 -9.24 25.21
CA SER A 133 1.09 -10.64 25.19
C SER A 133 2.30 -11.50 25.59
N THR A 134 2.19 -12.82 25.48
CA THR A 134 3.32 -13.72 25.73
C THR A 134 4.43 -13.62 24.68
N VAL A 135 4.15 -13.05 23.51
CA VAL A 135 5.07 -13.00 22.36
C VAL A 135 5.41 -11.58 21.89
N ILE A 136 4.67 -10.57 22.31
CA ILE A 136 4.84 -9.16 21.92
C ILE A 136 4.74 -8.30 23.17
N ASP A 137 5.68 -7.39 23.37
CA ASP A 137 5.64 -6.34 24.40
C ASP A 137 6.19 -5.03 23.80
N ASP A 138 5.40 -4.43 22.91
CA ASP A 138 5.85 -3.34 22.03
C ASP A 138 4.73 -2.33 21.73
N TYR A 139 5.14 -1.16 21.24
CA TYR A 139 4.21 -0.20 20.65
C TYR A 139 3.83 -0.61 19.24
N VAL A 140 2.59 -1.08 19.06
CA VAL A 140 2.09 -1.60 17.79
C VAL A 140 1.25 -0.55 17.08
N TRP A 141 1.74 -0.09 15.94
CA TRP A 141 1.05 0.81 15.03
C TRP A 141 0.00 0.08 14.20
N VAL A 142 -1.07 0.79 13.88
CA VAL A 142 -2.07 0.46 12.88
C VAL A 142 -1.75 1.26 11.62
N PHE A 143 -1.22 0.56 10.61
CA PHE A 143 -0.99 1.09 9.28
C PHE A 143 -2.18 0.72 8.41
N LEU A 144 -2.93 1.71 7.91
CA LEU A 144 -4.29 1.45 7.41
C LEU A 144 -4.66 2.46 6.32
N ILE A 145 -4.19 2.20 5.09
CA ILE A 145 -4.50 3.00 3.90
C ILE A 145 -6.00 3.06 3.64
N SER A 146 -6.44 4.19 3.09
CA SER A 146 -7.84 4.57 2.83
C SER A 146 -8.56 3.78 1.72
N GLY A 147 -8.28 2.48 1.56
CA GLY A 147 -9.06 1.63 0.66
C GLY A 147 -8.40 0.33 0.23
N ALA A 148 -7.11 0.37 -0.15
CA ALA A 148 -6.49 -0.76 -0.82
C ALA A 148 -4.99 -0.90 -0.61
N ALA A 149 -4.56 -2.15 -0.44
CA ALA A 149 -3.17 -2.59 -0.46
C ALA A 149 -3.05 -3.81 -1.40
N PRO A 150 -1.88 -4.10 -1.96
CA PRO A 150 -1.74 -5.20 -2.91
C PRO A 150 -2.03 -6.55 -2.24
N PRO A 151 -2.81 -7.45 -2.88
CA PRO A 151 -3.12 -8.77 -2.32
C PRO A 151 -1.89 -9.57 -1.85
N ALA A 152 -0.74 -9.41 -2.50
CA ALA A 152 0.52 -10.03 -2.08
C ALA A 152 0.97 -9.67 -0.64
N HIS A 153 0.48 -8.57 -0.08
CA HIS A 153 0.74 -8.17 1.31
C HIS A 153 -0.13 -8.94 2.31
N PHE A 154 -1.25 -9.52 1.90
CA PHE A 154 -2.17 -10.15 2.83
C PHE A 154 -1.86 -11.62 3.12
N VAL A 155 -2.26 -12.07 4.31
CA VAL A 155 -2.33 -13.49 4.64
C VAL A 155 -3.18 -14.21 3.59
N GLY A 156 -2.62 -15.20 2.91
CA GLY A 156 -3.34 -15.96 1.89
C GLY A 156 -3.47 -15.29 0.51
N GLY A 157 -2.84 -14.13 0.29
CA GLY A 157 -2.88 -13.45 -0.99
C GLY A 157 -4.30 -13.04 -1.39
N TYR A 158 -4.65 -13.26 -2.67
CA TYR A 158 -6.03 -13.07 -3.15
C TYR A 158 -7.09 -13.84 -2.32
N LYS A 159 -6.78 -15.03 -1.80
CA LYS A 159 -7.75 -15.82 -1.01
C LYS A 159 -8.07 -15.20 0.35
N GLY A 160 -7.16 -14.39 0.90
CA GLY A 160 -7.41 -13.61 2.12
C GLY A 160 -7.82 -12.16 1.83
N THR A 161 -8.16 -11.85 0.58
CA THR A 161 -8.64 -10.53 0.18
C THR A 161 -10.16 -10.52 0.06
N SER A 162 -10.82 -9.55 0.69
CA SER A 162 -12.22 -9.21 0.42
C SER A 162 -12.33 -7.83 -0.23
N SER A 163 -13.40 -7.65 -1.01
CA SER A 163 -13.81 -6.35 -1.51
C SER A 163 -15.15 -5.98 -0.88
N GLU A 164 -15.15 -4.89 -0.14
CA GLU A 164 -16.31 -4.36 0.57
C GLU A 164 -16.62 -2.97 0.02
N ARG A 165 -17.88 -2.53 0.15
CA ARG A 165 -18.26 -1.18 -0.29
C ARG A 165 -17.55 -0.14 0.57
N GLN A 166 -16.88 0.83 -0.04
CA GLN A 166 -16.38 2.00 0.66
C GLN A 166 -17.49 2.71 1.48
N PRO A 167 -17.18 3.29 2.66
CA PRO A 167 -18.16 3.99 3.47
C PRO A 167 -18.75 5.22 2.75
N ALA A 168 -20.07 5.33 2.77
CA ALA A 168 -20.80 6.40 2.08
C ALA A 168 -20.45 7.82 2.56
N MET A 169 -19.98 7.96 3.81
CA MET A 169 -19.55 9.25 4.38
C MET A 169 -18.43 9.89 3.57
N TYR A 170 -17.47 9.09 3.06
CA TYR A 170 -16.34 9.58 2.28
C TYR A 170 -16.54 9.34 0.78
N PHE A 171 -17.18 8.22 0.42
CA PHE A 171 -17.33 7.72 -0.95
C PHE A 171 -18.82 7.51 -1.26
N ARG A 172 -19.53 8.59 -1.60
CA ARG A 172 -20.98 8.56 -1.90
C ARG A 172 -21.33 7.47 -2.91
N LEU A 173 -20.56 7.39 -4.00
CA LEU A 173 -20.75 6.44 -5.10
C LEU A 173 -20.27 5.01 -4.78
N GLY A 174 -19.76 4.76 -3.57
CA GLY A 174 -19.23 3.46 -3.16
C GLY A 174 -17.99 3.07 -3.95
N GLY A 175 -17.90 1.79 -4.31
CA GLY A 175 -16.70 1.18 -4.89
C GLY A 175 -16.12 0.12 -3.95
N GLY A 176 -15.57 -0.94 -4.55
CA GLY A 176 -15.00 -2.07 -3.81
C GLY A 176 -13.59 -1.76 -3.32
N THR A 177 -13.33 -2.04 -2.05
CA THR A 177 -12.00 -1.98 -1.42
C THR A 177 -11.12 -3.18 -1.80
N VAL A 178 -9.85 -3.15 -1.38
CA VAL A 178 -8.94 -4.30 -1.40
C VAL A 178 -8.48 -4.53 0.03
N LYS A 179 -9.33 -5.21 0.80
CA LYS A 179 -9.19 -5.43 2.23
C LYS A 179 -8.52 -6.76 2.52
N GLY A 180 -7.64 -6.76 3.50
CA GLY A 180 -7.07 -7.96 4.09
C GLY A 180 -6.25 -7.62 5.33
N ILE A 181 -5.81 -8.66 6.03
CA ILE A 181 -4.84 -8.54 7.13
C ILE A 181 -3.46 -8.77 6.54
N SER A 182 -2.56 -7.80 6.74
CA SER A 182 -1.18 -7.91 6.24
C SER A 182 -0.45 -9.06 6.92
N LYS A 183 0.35 -9.81 6.16
CA LYS A 183 1.03 -11.02 6.62
C LYS A 183 2.18 -10.67 7.59
N PRO A 184 2.43 -11.47 8.63
CA PRO A 184 3.59 -11.28 9.49
C PRO A 184 4.91 -11.34 8.70
N GLY A 185 5.91 -10.56 9.10
CA GLY A 185 7.22 -10.56 8.45
C GLY A 185 7.99 -9.25 8.58
N HIS A 186 9.12 -9.16 7.91
CA HIS A 186 10.02 -8.00 8.00
C HIS A 186 9.88 -7.09 6.78
N ILE A 187 9.78 -5.79 7.04
CA ILE A 187 9.58 -4.76 6.02
C ILE A 187 10.64 -3.67 6.13
N VAL A 188 10.88 -2.98 5.02
CA VAL A 188 11.48 -1.65 5.02
C VAL A 188 10.35 -0.65 4.89
N TRP A 189 10.35 0.36 5.75
CA TRP A 189 9.45 1.51 5.63
C TRP A 189 10.24 2.74 5.21
N SER A 190 9.57 3.67 4.52
CA SER A 190 10.19 4.93 4.14
C SER A 190 9.17 6.04 3.89
N ARG A 191 9.67 7.27 3.86
CA ARG A 191 8.93 8.43 3.41
C ARG A 191 9.85 9.43 2.75
N VAL A 192 9.61 9.71 1.47
CA VAL A 192 10.13 10.90 0.81
C VAL A 192 9.29 12.11 1.20
N PHE A 193 9.91 13.28 1.39
CA PHE A 193 9.21 14.53 1.67
C PHE A 193 10.04 15.74 1.24
N VAL A 194 9.38 16.88 1.11
CA VAL A 194 10.01 18.17 0.80
C VAL A 194 10.21 18.95 2.10
N MET A 195 11.42 19.43 2.34
CA MET A 195 11.74 20.32 3.45
C MET A 195 12.88 21.25 3.03
N ASP A 196 12.76 22.54 3.35
CA ASP A 196 13.76 23.57 3.03
C ASP A 196 14.16 23.62 1.54
N GLY A 197 13.21 23.32 0.64
CA GLY A 197 13.43 23.31 -0.81
C GLY A 197 14.13 22.06 -1.36
N ASP A 198 14.46 21.08 -0.51
CA ASP A 198 15.13 19.84 -0.89
C ASP A 198 14.26 18.61 -0.64
N LEU A 199 14.54 17.53 -1.39
CA LEU A 199 13.97 16.22 -1.12
C LEU A 199 14.76 15.50 -0.02
N HIS A 200 14.01 14.98 0.94
CA HIS A 200 14.50 14.16 2.03
C HIS A 200 13.88 12.77 1.97
N CYS A 201 14.56 11.79 2.55
CA CYS A 201 14.01 10.44 2.71
C CYS A 201 14.31 9.93 4.12
N ASP A 202 13.26 9.73 4.91
CA ASP A 202 13.34 9.00 6.17
C ASP A 202 13.07 7.53 5.88
N LEU A 203 13.88 6.60 6.41
CA LEU A 203 13.65 5.17 6.25
C LEU A 203 14.20 4.35 7.41
N GLY A 204 13.61 3.17 7.62
CA GLY A 204 14.01 2.25 8.66
C GLY A 204 13.47 0.85 8.42
N VAL A 205 13.71 -0.03 9.38
CA VAL A 205 13.17 -1.39 9.38
C VAL A 205 11.99 -1.52 10.34
N ALA A 206 11.06 -2.39 10.01
CA ALA A 206 9.93 -2.70 10.87
C ALA A 206 9.55 -4.18 10.74
N GLU A 207 8.77 -4.64 11.71
CA GLU A 207 8.18 -5.96 11.73
C GLU A 207 6.66 -5.83 11.68
N VAL A 208 6.04 -6.55 10.75
CA VAL A 208 4.61 -6.78 10.72
C VAL A 208 4.32 -7.94 11.67
N VAL A 209 3.58 -7.68 12.74
CA VAL A 209 3.31 -8.64 13.80
C VAL A 209 1.93 -9.26 13.65
N GLU A 210 1.79 -10.52 14.07
CA GLU A 210 0.49 -11.18 14.17
C GLU A 210 -0.17 -10.82 15.50
N LEU A 211 -1.41 -10.33 15.45
CA LEU A 211 -2.22 -10.11 16.63
C LEU A 211 -3.36 -11.14 16.68
N PRO A 212 -3.86 -11.50 17.87
CA PRO A 212 -5.08 -12.31 17.99
C PRO A 212 -6.22 -11.74 17.13
N SER A 213 -7.05 -12.62 16.58
CA SER A 213 -8.17 -12.22 15.71
C SER A 213 -9.12 -11.23 16.38
N SER A 214 -9.37 -11.40 17.69
CA SER A 214 -10.19 -10.47 18.49
C SER A 214 -9.58 -9.08 18.60
N GLU A 215 -8.26 -8.97 18.76
CA GLU A 215 -7.56 -7.68 18.83
C GLU A 215 -7.51 -7.02 17.46
N THR A 216 -7.27 -7.78 16.39
CA THR A 216 -7.35 -7.27 15.01
C THR A 216 -8.75 -6.73 14.72
N ALA A 217 -9.80 -7.47 15.08
CA ALA A 217 -11.17 -7.04 14.90
C ALA A 217 -11.51 -5.76 15.69
N ARG A 218 -11.05 -5.65 16.94
CA ARG A 218 -11.21 -4.43 17.76
C ARG A 218 -10.57 -3.23 17.06
N ARG A 219 -9.31 -3.34 16.63
CA ARG A 219 -8.58 -2.25 15.98
C ARG A 219 -9.21 -1.82 14.64
N TRP A 220 -9.75 -2.78 13.89
CA TRP A 220 -10.51 -2.48 12.66
C TRP A 220 -11.76 -1.64 12.96
N GLN A 221 -12.51 -1.99 14.02
CA GLN A 221 -13.73 -1.27 14.41
C GLN A 221 -13.48 0.14 14.93
N GLU A 222 -12.28 0.43 15.43
CA GLU A 222 -11.89 1.77 15.88
C GLU A 222 -11.56 2.74 14.74
N THR A 223 -11.50 2.26 13.49
CA THR A 223 -11.12 3.06 12.32
C THR A 223 -12.12 2.91 11.18
N THR A 224 -11.81 2.05 10.19
CA THR A 224 -12.67 1.79 9.04
C THR A 224 -12.50 0.32 8.66
N PRO A 225 -13.45 -0.55 9.07
CA PRO A 225 -13.35 -1.99 8.88
C PRO A 225 -13.20 -2.43 7.43
N GLN A 226 -13.63 -1.63 6.47
CA GLN A 226 -13.57 -1.94 5.03
C GLN A 226 -12.15 -1.80 4.44
N TRP A 227 -11.20 -1.24 5.19
CA TRP A 227 -9.84 -0.95 4.74
C TRP A 227 -8.85 -2.04 5.17
N PRO A 228 -7.76 -2.25 4.41
CA PRO A 228 -6.72 -3.22 4.78
C PRO A 228 -5.93 -2.78 6.01
N ILE A 229 -5.62 -3.72 6.90
CA ILE A 229 -4.91 -3.44 8.15
C ILE A 229 -3.53 -4.08 8.17
N MET A 230 -2.56 -3.35 8.68
CA MET A 230 -1.21 -3.81 9.00
C MET A 230 -0.88 -3.43 10.45
N HIS A 231 -0.40 -4.40 11.22
CA HIS A 231 0.10 -4.17 12.58
C HIS A 231 1.61 -4.12 12.54
N ALA A 232 2.20 -2.95 12.77
CA ALA A 232 3.64 -2.74 12.57
C ALA A 232 4.34 -2.29 13.87
N VAL A 233 5.52 -2.86 14.12
CA VAL A 233 6.45 -2.41 15.15
C VAL A 233 7.66 -1.78 14.45
N LEU A 234 7.85 -0.48 14.67
CA LEU A 234 9.01 0.27 14.15
C LEU A 234 10.22 0.06 15.07
N LYS A 235 11.30 -0.53 14.57
CA LYS A 235 12.42 -0.96 15.42
C LYS A 235 13.27 0.25 15.86
N GLY A 236 13.42 0.43 17.17
CA GLY A 236 14.25 1.50 17.75
C GLY A 236 13.64 2.91 17.67
N ILE A 237 12.33 3.02 17.43
CA ILE A 237 11.63 4.31 17.33
C ILE A 237 10.49 4.33 18.33
N THR A 238 10.50 5.27 19.27
CA THR A 238 9.37 5.49 20.17
C THR A 238 8.23 6.18 19.43
N ARG A 239 7.00 6.07 19.97
CA ARG A 239 5.84 6.83 19.47
C ARG A 239 6.17 8.32 19.28
N ASP A 240 6.76 8.93 20.29
CA ASP A 240 7.00 10.39 20.30
C ASP A 240 8.08 10.79 19.29
N GLN A 241 9.12 9.96 19.12
CA GLN A 241 10.11 10.17 18.07
C GLN A 241 9.48 10.08 16.68
N MET A 242 8.62 9.07 16.43
CA MET A 242 7.94 8.93 15.15
C MET A 242 7.03 10.13 14.86
N MET A 243 6.18 10.52 15.81
CA MET A 243 5.24 11.63 15.65
C MET A 243 5.93 13.00 15.55
N ALA A 244 7.10 13.18 16.17
CA ALA A 244 7.87 14.42 16.05
C ALA A 244 8.63 14.54 14.73
N ARG A 245 9.07 13.40 14.17
CA ARG A 245 9.94 13.36 13.00
C ARG A 245 9.16 13.23 11.69
N HIS A 246 8.21 12.29 11.61
CA HIS A 246 7.54 11.89 10.38
C HIS A 246 6.76 13.06 9.76
N LYS A 247 7.03 13.39 8.49
CA LYS A 247 6.54 14.61 7.82
C LYS A 247 5.29 14.40 6.95
N SER A 248 4.54 13.34 7.20
CA SER A 248 3.34 13.00 6.43
C SER A 248 2.39 12.12 7.24
N ASN A 249 1.13 11.99 6.80
CA ASN A 249 0.26 10.90 7.24
C ASN A 249 0.64 9.57 6.60
N HIS A 250 1.24 9.58 5.41
CA HIS A 250 1.57 8.39 4.64
C HIS A 250 2.96 7.82 4.98
N ILE A 251 3.08 6.50 4.91
CA ILE A 251 4.31 5.72 5.10
C ILE A 251 4.39 4.61 4.05
N GLN A 252 5.44 4.59 3.24
CA GLN A 252 5.65 3.56 2.22
C GLN A 252 6.19 2.29 2.88
N VAL A 253 5.70 1.11 2.48
CA VAL A 253 6.18 -0.18 3.00
C VAL A 253 6.44 -1.18 1.88
N VAL A 254 7.44 -2.03 2.09
CA VAL A 254 7.79 -3.16 1.20
C VAL A 254 8.34 -4.33 2.00
N TYR A 255 7.92 -5.56 1.65
CA TYR A 255 8.35 -6.78 2.34
C TYR A 255 9.77 -7.20 1.93
N THR A 256 10.44 -7.88 2.86
CA THR A 256 11.76 -8.49 2.62
C THR A 256 11.75 -9.98 3.00
N PRO A 257 12.69 -10.79 2.48
CA PRO A 257 12.72 -12.23 2.77
C PRO A 257 12.89 -12.59 4.25
N ASN A 258 13.58 -11.76 5.04
CA ASN A 258 13.83 -11.95 6.48
C ASN A 258 14.45 -10.67 7.07
N GLU A 259 14.60 -10.63 8.40
CA GLU A 259 15.17 -9.49 9.13
C GLU A 259 16.53 -9.03 8.59
N LYS A 260 17.47 -9.96 8.39
CA LYS A 260 18.79 -9.65 7.84
C LYS A 260 18.69 -8.94 6.48
N GLN A 261 17.74 -9.36 5.63
CA GLN A 261 17.47 -8.71 4.36
C GLN A 261 16.69 -7.39 4.50
N ALA A 262 15.91 -7.18 5.56
CA ALA A 262 15.32 -5.88 5.87
C ALA A 262 16.40 -4.84 6.14
N HIS A 263 17.38 -5.16 7.00
CA HIS A 263 18.51 -4.28 7.28
C HIS A 263 19.37 -4.04 6.03
N ARG A 264 19.73 -5.10 5.29
CA ARG A 264 20.49 -4.96 4.03
C ARG A 264 19.72 -4.14 2.99
N GLY A 265 18.43 -4.41 2.79
CA GLY A 265 17.58 -3.71 1.85
C GLY A 265 17.41 -2.24 2.21
N CYS A 266 17.24 -1.92 3.50
CA CYS A 266 17.17 -0.55 4.01
C CYS A 266 18.46 0.23 3.68
N ARG A 267 19.65 -0.34 3.95
CA ARG A 267 20.93 0.29 3.62
C ARG A 267 21.11 0.52 2.11
N ILE A 268 20.74 -0.47 1.30
CA ILE A 268 20.84 -0.36 -0.16
C ILE A 268 19.87 0.72 -0.68
N LYS A 269 18.64 0.77 -0.16
CA LYS A 269 17.67 1.82 -0.50
C LYS A 269 18.16 3.19 -0.07
N ALA A 270 18.74 3.31 1.13
CA ALA A 270 19.33 4.55 1.62
C ALA A 270 20.43 5.05 0.68
N ALA A 271 21.35 4.17 0.28
CA ALA A 271 22.40 4.51 -0.67
C ALA A 271 21.83 4.93 -2.03
N ALA A 272 20.87 4.18 -2.57
CA ALA A 272 20.23 4.50 -3.85
C ALA A 272 19.52 5.87 -3.82
N MET A 273 18.80 6.19 -2.75
CA MET A 273 18.14 7.49 -2.58
C MET A 273 19.16 8.63 -2.44
N ALA A 274 20.27 8.41 -1.71
CA ALA A 274 21.34 9.40 -1.57
C ALA A 274 22.03 9.70 -2.90
N GLU A 275 22.32 8.67 -3.71
CA GLU A 275 22.91 8.83 -5.06
C GLU A 275 21.97 9.53 -6.04
N LEU A 276 20.65 9.44 -5.83
CA LEU A 276 19.65 10.22 -6.57
C LEU A 276 19.57 11.68 -6.09
N GLY A 277 20.34 12.07 -5.07
CA GLY A 277 20.42 13.44 -4.56
C GLY A 277 19.49 13.75 -3.37
N LEU A 278 18.81 12.75 -2.80
CA LEU A 278 17.97 12.97 -1.62
C LEU A 278 18.83 13.05 -0.34
N LYS A 279 18.41 13.91 0.59
CA LYS A 279 18.98 13.93 1.94
C LYS A 279 18.37 12.80 2.77
N VAL A 280 19.15 11.74 2.97
CA VAL A 280 18.68 10.49 3.61
C VAL A 280 18.91 10.48 5.12
N HIS A 281 17.93 9.97 5.87
CA HIS A 281 17.97 9.82 7.31
C HIS A 281 17.56 8.40 7.71
N LEU A 282 18.48 7.67 8.33
CA LEU A 282 18.16 6.37 8.93
C LEU A 282 17.47 6.59 10.27
N CYS A 283 16.27 6.04 10.39
CA CYS A 283 15.43 6.17 11.57
C CYS A 283 15.40 4.84 12.34
N GLY A 284 15.68 4.90 13.64
CA GLY A 284 15.65 3.73 14.53
C GLY A 284 16.87 2.83 14.42
N THR A 285 16.68 1.56 14.74
CA THR A 285 17.77 0.56 14.75
C THR A 285 17.95 -0.03 13.36
N VAL A 286 18.80 0.59 12.55
CA VAL A 286 19.28 0.01 11.29
C VAL A 286 20.72 -0.45 11.49
N ASP A 287 20.93 -1.75 11.65
CA ASP A 287 22.27 -2.35 11.68
C ASP A 287 23.10 -1.86 10.50
N LEU A 288 24.33 -1.41 10.76
CA LEU A 288 25.24 -0.90 9.73
C LEU A 288 26.38 -1.87 9.40
N ALA A 289 26.55 -2.93 10.20
CA ALA A 289 27.58 -3.95 10.09
C ALA A 289 26.96 -5.34 10.14
#